data_AF-A0A966C6N9-F1
#
_entry.id   AF-A0A966C6N9-F1
#
_cell.length_a   1.000
_cell.length_b   1.000
_cell.length_c   1.000
_cell.angle_alpha   90.00
_cell.angle_beta   90.00
_cell.angle_gamma   90.00
#
_symmetry.space_group_name_H-M   'P 1'
#
loop_
_entity.id
_entity.type
_entity.pdbx_description
1 polymer ?
#
loop_
_entity_poly.entity_id
_entity_poly.type
_entity_poly.pdbx_seq_one_letter_code
_entity_poly.pdbx_strand_id
1 'polypeptide(L)'
;VFQYATSLAASSQLARDVLAGKAGARDAYLGLLKAGGSQYPYELLRNAGVDLATPTPYRALIDRMNWTMDEIEKIIARRGAAAKK
;
A
#
# COMPACT_ATOMS: atom_id res chain seq x y z
N VAL A 1 7.00 17.78 -3.22
CA VAL A 1 7.57 16.59 -3.90
C VAL A 1 7.57 15.36 -2.99
N PHE A 2 8.16 15.40 -1.79
CA PHE A 2 8.23 14.23 -0.88
C PHE A 2 6.85 13.64 -0.49
N GLN A 3 5.80 14.46 -0.49
CA GLN A 3 4.42 14.06 -0.17
C GLN A 3 3.87 12.97 -1.11
N TYR A 4 4.31 12.92 -2.37
CA TYR A 4 3.91 11.85 -3.28
C TYR A 4 4.47 10.50 -2.83
N ALA A 5 5.75 10.49 -2.44
CA ALA A 5 6.41 9.28 -1.96
C ALA A 5 5.80 8.80 -0.63
N THR A 6 5.53 9.71 0.31
CA THR A 6 4.90 9.34 1.59
C THR A 6 3.45 8.89 1.40
N SER A 7 2.71 9.47 0.45
CA SER A 7 1.36 9.01 0.08
C SER A 7 1.37 7.59 -0.51
N LEU A 8 2.34 7.27 -1.36
CA LEU A 8 2.52 5.91 -1.90
C LEU A 8 2.88 4.90 -0.80
N ALA A 9 3.74 5.27 0.14
CA ALA A 9 4.08 4.42 1.27
C ALA A 9 2.86 4.15 2.17
N ALA A 10 2.12 5.21 2.53
CA ALA A 10 0.93 5.09 3.36
C ALA A 10 -0.17 4.24 2.70
N SER A 11 -0.48 4.51 1.43
CA SER A 11 -1.49 3.76 0.67
C SER A 11 -1.10 2.30 0.47
N SER A 12 0.18 1.99 0.29
CA SER A 12 0.66 0.60 0.19
C SER A 12 0.37 -0.20 1.45
N GLN A 13 0.61 0.38 2.64
CA GLN A 13 0.27 -0.29 3.90
C GLN A 13 -1.25 -0.41 4.09
N LEU A 14 -2.02 0.66 3.85
CA LEU A 14 -3.48 0.63 3.98
C LEU A 14 -4.09 -0.45 3.09
N ALA A 15 -3.70 -0.49 1.81
CA ALA A 15 -4.15 -1.49 0.87
C ALA A 15 -3.79 -2.90 1.30
N ARG A 16 -2.53 -3.12 1.76
CA ARG A 16 -2.10 -4.43 2.26
C ARG A 16 -2.95 -4.89 3.44
N ASP A 17 -3.15 -4.03 4.42
CA ASP A 17 -3.89 -4.35 5.65
C ASP A 17 -5.37 -4.66 5.35
N VAL A 18 -6.01 -3.88 4.45
CA VAL A 18 -7.39 -4.13 4.01
C VAL A 18 -7.50 -5.44 3.22
N LEU A 19 -6.61 -5.69 2.27
CA LEU A 19 -6.62 -6.91 1.44
C LEU A 19 -6.29 -8.17 2.25
N ALA A 20 -5.48 -8.05 3.30
CA ALA A 20 -5.16 -9.14 4.22
C ALA A 20 -6.28 -9.43 5.24
N GLY A 21 -7.38 -8.66 5.23
CA GLY A 21 -8.49 -8.85 6.17
C GLY A 21 -8.11 -8.55 7.62
N LYS A 22 -7.11 -7.70 7.87
CA LYS A 22 -6.69 -7.32 9.22
C LYS A 22 -7.88 -6.68 9.95
N ALA A 23 -8.16 -7.18 11.16
CA ALA A 23 -9.25 -6.68 12.00
C ALA A 23 -9.18 -5.15 12.14
N GLY A 24 -10.30 -4.47 11.86
CA GLY A 24 -10.42 -3.01 11.95
C GLY A 24 -9.77 -2.22 10.80
N ALA A 25 -9.02 -2.83 9.89
CA ALA A 25 -8.31 -2.09 8.82
C ALA A 25 -9.26 -1.35 7.87
N ARG A 26 -10.39 -1.97 7.50
CA ARG A 26 -11.43 -1.33 6.68
C ARG A 26 -12.02 -0.11 7.39
N ASP A 27 -12.37 -0.24 8.66
CA ASP A 27 -13.01 0.84 9.41
C ASP A 27 -12.05 1.99 9.68
N ALA A 28 -10.77 1.68 9.95
CA ALA A 28 -9.69 2.67 10.05
C ALA A 28 -9.52 3.46 8.74
N TYR A 29 -9.51 2.77 7.59
CA TYR A 29 -9.44 3.41 6.27
C TYR A 29 -10.66 4.30 5.99
N LEU A 30 -11.87 3.82 6.29
CA LEU A 30 -13.08 4.62 6.12
C LEU A 30 -13.12 5.82 7.09
N GLY A 31 -12.59 5.66 8.30
CA GLY A 31 -12.42 6.74 9.27
C GLY A 31 -11.50 7.84 8.75
N LEU A 32 -10.37 7.48 8.15
CA LEU A 32 -9.46 8.42 7.49
C LEU A 32 -10.15 9.23 6.41
N LEU A 33 -10.91 8.58 5.52
CA LEU A 33 -11.63 9.26 4.44
C LEU A 33 -12.70 10.22 4.98
N LYS A 34 -13.43 9.81 6.03
CA LYS A 34 -14.45 10.64 6.68
C LYS A 34 -13.85 11.87 7.38
N ALA A 35 -12.63 11.77 7.91
CA ALA A 35 -11.97 12.87 8.61
C ALA A 35 -11.61 14.03 7.68
N GLY A 36 -11.36 13.76 6.39
CA GLY A 36 -11.00 14.80 5.42
C GLY A 36 -9.80 15.64 5.91
N GLY A 37 -9.95 16.95 5.96
CA GLY A 37 -8.93 17.90 6.44
C GLY A 37 -9.06 18.29 7.91
N SER A 38 -9.77 17.52 8.74
CA SER A 38 -10.10 17.92 10.12
C SER A 38 -8.91 17.96 11.08
N GLN A 39 -7.78 17.34 10.74
CA GLN A 39 -6.57 17.26 11.55
C GLN A 39 -5.31 17.25 10.67
N TYR A 40 -4.14 17.33 11.32
CA TYR A 40 -2.87 17.22 10.64
C TYR A 40 -2.75 15.87 9.91
N PRO A 41 -2.26 15.84 8.65
CA PRO A 41 -2.22 14.62 7.84
C PRO A 41 -1.47 13.45 8.49
N TYR A 42 -0.41 13.75 9.24
CA TYR A 42 0.36 12.73 9.95
C TYR A 42 -0.46 12.05 11.04
N GLU A 43 -1.21 12.82 11.85
CA GLU A 43 -2.07 12.27 12.90
C GLU A 43 -3.24 11.47 12.30
N LEU A 44 -3.80 11.94 11.19
CA LEU A 44 -4.84 11.20 10.47
C LEU A 44 -4.36 9.82 10.01
N LEU A 45 -3.16 9.75 9.43
CA LEU A 45 -2.56 8.48 9.03
C LEU A 45 -2.24 7.59 10.23
N ARG A 46 -1.70 8.16 11.30
CA ARG A 46 -1.41 7.42 12.54
C ARG A 46 -2.68 6.82 13.15
N ASN A 47 -3.77 7.59 13.20
CA ASN A 47 -5.07 7.12 13.66
C ASN A 47 -5.65 6.02 12.76
N ALA A 48 -5.32 6.04 11.46
CA ALA A 48 -5.65 4.98 10.52
C ALA A 48 -4.71 3.76 10.59
N GLY A 49 -3.76 3.74 11.52
CA GLY A 49 -2.80 2.65 11.73
C GLY A 49 -1.52 2.73 10.88
N VAL A 50 -1.27 3.86 10.20
CA VAL A 50 -0.07 4.11 9.41
C VAL A 50 0.84 5.11 10.11
N ASP A 51 1.98 4.65 10.59
CA ASP A 51 3.00 5.52 11.16
C ASP A 51 4.17 5.69 10.20
N LEU A 52 4.23 6.87 9.55
CA LEU A 52 5.28 7.24 8.59
C LEU A 52 6.66 7.47 9.21
N ALA A 53 6.76 7.55 10.54
CA ALA A 53 8.04 7.60 11.25
C ALA A 53 8.61 6.19 11.50
N THR A 54 7.88 5.13 11.14
CA THR A 54 8.34 3.75 11.24
C THR A 54 8.73 3.16 9.88
N PRO A 55 9.57 2.11 9.82
CA PRO A 55 9.89 1.43 8.57
C PRO A 55 8.70 0.72 7.88
N THR A 56 7.61 0.48 8.60
CA THR A 56 6.51 -0.39 8.17
C THR A 56 5.84 0.03 6.85
N PRO A 57 5.48 1.30 6.64
CA PRO A 57 4.82 1.72 5.40
C PRO A 57 5.76 1.59 4.18
N TYR A 58 7.05 1.87 4.39
CA TYR A 58 8.06 1.77 3.34
C TYR A 58 8.33 0.32 2.93
N ARG A 59 8.38 -0.60 3.90
CA ARG A 59 8.48 -2.04 3.61
C ARG A 59 7.27 -2.53 2.81
N ALA A 60 6.06 -2.13 3.20
CA ALA A 60 4.85 -2.49 2.46
C ALA A 60 4.87 -2.01 1.00
N LEU A 61 5.41 -0.81 0.75
CA LEU A 61 5.61 -0.29 -0.60
C LEU A 61 6.63 -1.13 -1.39
N ILE A 62 7.81 -1.42 -0.80
CA ILE A 62 8.84 -2.23 -1.45
C ILE A 62 8.32 -3.63 -1.78
N ASP A 63 7.62 -4.28 -0.83
CA ASP A 63 7.02 -5.59 -1.02
C ASP A 63 6.03 -5.58 -2.20
N ARG A 64 5.22 -4.52 -2.31
CA ARG A 64 4.27 -4.35 -3.43
C ARG A 64 4.99 -4.17 -4.77
N MET A 65 6.08 -3.43 -4.80
CA MET A 65 6.89 -3.24 -6.01
C MET A 65 7.54 -4.55 -6.45
N ASN A 66 8.14 -5.29 -5.52
CA ASN A 66 8.73 -6.60 -5.79
C ASN A 66 7.70 -7.58 -6.35
N TRP A 67 6.55 -7.70 -5.69
CA TRP A 67 5.45 -8.54 -6.17
C TRP A 67 5.01 -8.15 -7.59
N THR A 68 4.95 -6.85 -7.89
CA THR A 68 4.58 -6.38 -9.22
C THR A 68 5.59 -6.82 -10.28
N MET A 69 6.89 -6.74 -9.96
CA MET A 69 7.95 -7.23 -10.85
C MET A 69 7.87 -8.74 -11.06
N ASP A 70 7.65 -9.51 -10.00
CA ASP A 70 7.47 -10.96 -10.08
C ASP A 70 6.29 -11.33 -10.99
N GLU A 71 5.17 -10.61 -10.90
CA GLU A 71 4.01 -10.85 -11.76
C GLU A 71 4.30 -10.52 -13.23
N ILE A 72 5.06 -9.46 -13.50
CA ILE A 72 5.52 -9.13 -14.86
C ILE A 72 6.37 -10.27 -15.43
N GLU A 73 7.37 -10.76 -14.67
CA GLU A 73 8.24 -11.85 -15.09
C GLU A 73 7.46 -13.15 -15.38
N LYS A 74 6.50 -13.50 -14.51
CA LYS A 74 5.61 -14.65 -14.72
C LYS A 74 4.76 -14.50 -15.98
N ILE A 75 4.28 -13.30 -16.28
CA ILE A 75 3.50 -13.05 -17.51
C ILE A 75 4.41 -13.20 -18.74
N ILE A 76 5.62 -12.66 -18.72
CA ILE A 76 6.59 -12.78 -19.82
C ILE A 76 6.93 -14.26 -20.07
N ALA A 77 7.23 -15.03 -19.02
CA ALA A 77 7.54 -16.45 -19.13
C ALA A 77 6.37 -17.25 -19.76
N ARG A 78 5.12 -16.99 -19.31
CA ARG A 78 3.92 -17.63 -19.87
C ARG A 78 3.72 -17.30 -21.36
N ARG A 79 3.89 -16.03 -21.75
CA ARG A 79 3.75 -15.60 -23.15
C ARG A 79 4.85 -16.18 -24.04
N GLY A 80 6.10 -16.22 -23.55
CA GLY A 80 7.22 -16.84 -24.27
C GLY A 80 7.06 -18.35 -24.46
N ALA A 81 6.47 -19.05 -23.48
CA ALA A 81 6.14 -20.47 -23.60
C ALA A 81 4.97 -20.73 -24.59
N ALA A 82 3.97 -19.85 -24.61
CA ALA A 82 2.84 -19.94 -25.54
C ALA A 82 3.23 -19.67 -27.01
N ALA A 83 4.24 -18.82 -27.26
CA ALA A 83 4.73 -18.53 -28.61
C ALA A 83 5.66 -19.62 -29.21
N LYS A 84 6.11 -20.58 -28.38
CA LYS A 84 6.96 -21.72 -28.80
C LYS A 84 6.18 -23.01 -29.07
N LYS A 85 4.87 -23.02 -28.83
CA LYS A 85 3.94 -24.09 -29.21
C LYS A 85 3.24 -23.71 -30.51
#